data_AF-A0A098LGL9-F1
#
_entry.id   AF-A0A098LGL9-F1
#
_cell.length_a   1.000
_cell.length_b   1.000
_cell.length_c   1.000
_cell.angle_alpha   90.00
_cell.angle_beta   90.00
_cell.angle_gamma   90.00
#
_symmetry.space_group_name_H-M   'P 1'
#
loop_
_entity.id
_entity.type
_entity.pdbx_description
1 polymer ?
#
loop_
_entity_poly.entity_id
_entity_poly.type
_entity_poly.pdbx_seq_one_letter_code
_entity_poly.pdbx_strand_id
1 'polypeptide(L)'
;MIIKKLLAPLVNNKILKEAEHCYIASAAISEPAFDLLMSNLAPRCNVDIVTGLDLPTHPNVLWKILKQYPGRVTLRIFSRNYFHSNLYIFDLPFRKRIAFVGSGSLTIGGLKDHEELSYKVDVERNVEDLKAWFRSYFDFGQDLSEKIIKEYEMLYPSIVARDNATKEDIKQLTDVITGRFSLTGINFSKQFFKAEDYATLDNSKAALNTQLVHHERVMLKNKLLELHEQLRPYLHKLKLYENDDAEQIVSSLNPVFHYENKVKTMWLVYGRSKKELEEYKATLTDLLNIQLMLKSQEFGIYLSLGKPNSETQDREYFRKEMNSEEYRKKFYDLLKGLSKDYWIEVAGEKKPVDSFADEQALWNYTNADHIQYHFIIGRTYVPNDQDIAADQIVSTIQKEIDKLIHLYRLMKV
;
A
#
# COMPACT_ATOMS: atom_id res chain seq x y z
N MET A 1 21.67 13.13 25.46
CA MET A 1 20.34 12.87 26.09
C MET A 1 19.51 12.03 25.13
N ILE A 2 18.91 10.93 25.59
CA ILE A 2 18.03 10.09 24.77
C ILE A 2 16.64 10.72 24.64
N ILE A 3 16.09 10.71 23.44
CA ILE A 3 14.80 11.27 23.06
C ILE A 3 14.04 10.19 22.28
N LYS A 4 12.81 9.89 22.71
CA LYS A 4 11.97 8.89 22.03
C LYS A 4 11.19 9.47 20.86
N LYS A 5 10.73 10.72 20.98
CA LYS A 5 9.92 11.42 19.97
C LYS A 5 10.60 12.74 19.64
N LEU A 6 11.23 12.83 18.48
CA LEU A 6 12.06 13.99 18.11
C LEU A 6 11.23 15.27 17.94
N LEU A 7 9.97 15.17 17.53
CA LEU A 7 9.13 16.34 17.30
C LEU A 7 8.96 17.21 18.55
N ALA A 8 8.75 16.59 19.72
CA ALA A 8 8.48 17.29 20.96
C ALA A 8 9.60 18.29 21.34
N PRO A 9 10.89 17.91 21.43
CA PRO A 9 11.95 18.87 21.72
C PRO A 9 12.16 19.89 20.60
N LEU A 10 11.94 19.54 19.33
CA LEU A 10 12.08 20.48 18.21
C LEU A 10 11.10 21.66 18.32
N VAL A 11 9.84 21.37 18.70
CA VAL A 11 8.77 22.37 18.83
C VAL A 11 8.80 23.03 20.21
N ASN A 12 8.77 22.25 21.28
CA ASN A 12 8.59 22.76 22.64
C ASN A 12 9.79 23.58 23.13
N ASN A 13 10.99 23.21 22.72
CA ASN A 13 12.21 23.96 23.07
C ASN A 13 12.51 25.07 22.05
N LYS A 14 11.55 25.41 21.17
CA LYS A 14 11.65 26.47 20.16
C LYS A 14 12.82 26.34 19.19
N ILE A 15 13.44 25.16 19.08
CA ILE A 15 14.61 24.92 18.21
C ILE A 15 14.28 25.30 16.76
N LEU A 16 13.13 24.85 16.25
CA LEU A 16 12.71 25.19 14.88
C LEU A 16 12.46 26.69 14.70
N LYS A 17 11.86 27.35 15.69
CA LYS A 17 11.54 28.78 15.62
C LYS A 17 12.79 29.66 15.65
N GLU A 18 13.83 29.21 16.34
CA GLU A 18 15.07 29.96 16.52
C GLU A 18 16.15 29.62 15.49
N ALA A 19 16.02 28.50 14.78
CA ALA A 19 17.00 28.05 13.79
C ALA A 19 17.29 29.12 12.73
N GLU A 20 18.59 29.37 12.51
CA GLU A 20 19.11 30.23 11.44
C GLU A 20 19.44 29.39 10.19
N HIS A 21 19.88 28.14 10.40
CA HIS A 21 20.14 27.16 9.33
C HIS A 21 19.92 25.74 9.85
N CYS A 22 19.25 24.92 9.06
CA CYS A 22 19.04 23.49 9.31
C CYS A 22 19.82 22.62 8.31
N TYR A 23 20.43 21.54 8.80
CA TYR A 23 21.05 20.50 7.96
C TYR A 23 20.40 19.16 8.30
N ILE A 24 19.78 18.52 7.31
CA ILE A 24 18.95 17.33 7.51
C ILE A 24 19.41 16.23 6.57
N ALA A 25 20.01 15.17 7.12
CA ALA A 25 20.12 13.90 6.41
C ALA A 25 18.94 13.02 6.82
N SER A 26 18.15 12.55 5.87
CA SER A 26 17.00 11.67 6.15
C SER A 26 16.96 10.52 5.16
N ALA A 27 16.57 9.32 5.63
CA ALA A 27 16.42 8.15 4.77
C ALA A 27 15.17 8.25 3.87
N ALA A 28 14.11 8.91 4.37
CA ALA A 28 12.85 9.12 3.67
C ALA A 28 12.22 10.46 4.08
N ILE A 29 11.37 11.03 3.23
CA ILE A 29 10.64 12.26 3.54
C ILE A 29 9.16 12.12 3.17
N SER A 30 8.26 12.33 4.15
CA SER A 30 6.82 12.40 3.89
C SER A 30 6.35 13.86 3.77
N GLU A 31 5.35 14.10 2.93
CA GLU A 31 4.77 15.44 2.75
C GLU A 31 4.29 16.10 4.05
N PRO A 32 3.51 15.43 4.92
CA PRO A 32 3.03 16.08 6.14
C PRO A 32 4.16 16.45 7.12
N ALA A 33 5.23 15.67 7.17
CA ALA A 33 6.38 15.96 8.04
C ALA A 33 7.21 17.13 7.52
N PHE A 34 7.39 17.22 6.19
CA PHE A 34 8.05 18.36 5.56
C PHE A 34 7.25 19.64 5.80
N ASP A 35 5.94 19.62 5.60
CA ASP A 35 5.08 20.78 5.86
C ASP A 35 5.10 21.19 7.34
N LEU A 36 5.12 20.23 8.26
CA LEU A 36 5.28 20.50 9.69
C LEU A 36 6.60 21.19 9.98
N LEU A 37 7.71 20.68 9.44
CA LEU A 37 9.03 21.30 9.59
C LEU A 37 9.00 22.75 9.09
N MET A 38 8.58 22.96 7.84
CA MET A 38 8.62 24.27 7.19
C MET A 38 7.70 25.30 7.84
N SER A 39 6.54 24.87 8.37
CA SER A 39 5.60 25.75 9.09
C SER A 39 6.10 26.19 10.47
N ASN A 40 7.06 25.46 11.06
CA ASN A 40 7.64 25.80 12.36
C ASN A 40 8.98 26.53 12.25
N LEU A 41 9.63 26.53 11.09
CA LEU A 41 10.87 27.24 10.82
C LEU A 41 10.63 28.73 10.54
N ALA A 42 11.54 29.59 11.01
CA ALA A 42 11.53 31.00 10.65
C ALA A 42 11.63 31.19 9.11
N PRO A 43 10.96 32.19 8.51
CA PRO A 43 10.98 32.41 7.05
C PRO A 43 12.39 32.60 6.46
N ARG A 44 13.32 33.13 7.28
CA ARG A 44 14.72 33.37 6.92
C ARG A 44 15.65 32.17 7.13
N CYS A 45 15.16 31.08 7.73
CA CYS A 45 15.96 29.89 7.98
C CYS A 45 16.21 29.15 6.67
N ASN A 46 17.49 28.93 6.35
CA ASN A 46 17.89 28.08 5.24
C ASN A 46 17.87 26.60 5.66
N VAL A 47 17.60 25.72 4.72
CA VAL A 47 17.52 24.27 4.98
C VAL A 47 18.28 23.53 3.90
N ASP A 48 19.30 22.78 4.30
CA ASP A 48 19.99 21.85 3.42
C ASP A 48 19.57 20.43 3.76
N ILE A 49 19.10 19.69 2.75
CA ILE A 49 18.60 18.32 2.90
C ILE A 49 19.42 17.40 1.99
N VAL A 50 19.87 16.28 2.55
CA VAL A 50 20.35 15.13 1.76
C VAL A 50 19.44 13.93 2.03
N THR A 51 18.97 13.29 0.98
CA THR A 51 18.16 12.06 1.07
C THR A 51 18.56 11.07 0.00
N GLY A 52 18.33 9.79 0.27
CA GLY A 52 18.26 8.77 -0.77
C GLY A 52 16.86 8.69 -1.37
N LEU A 53 16.74 7.85 -2.41
CA LEU A 53 15.47 7.44 -3.01
C LEU A 53 15.21 5.93 -2.81
N ASP A 54 16.01 5.27 -1.97
CA ASP A 54 15.88 3.84 -1.67
C ASP A 54 14.65 3.53 -0.79
N LEU A 55 14.27 4.49 0.07
CA LEU A 55 13.03 4.45 0.84
C LEU A 55 12.01 5.47 0.27
N PRO A 56 10.71 5.28 0.55
CA PRO A 56 9.67 6.12 -0.03
C PRO A 56 9.78 7.58 0.43
N THR A 57 10.21 8.48 -0.47
CA THR A 57 10.07 9.93 -0.32
C THR A 57 8.93 10.40 -1.21
N HIS A 58 7.95 11.13 -0.70
CA HIS A 58 6.79 11.49 -1.52
C HIS A 58 7.18 12.47 -2.64
N PRO A 59 6.88 12.22 -3.94
CA PRO A 59 7.31 13.09 -5.04
C PRO A 59 6.82 14.54 -4.93
N ASN A 60 5.60 14.76 -4.40
CA ASN A 60 5.10 16.11 -4.11
C ASN A 60 6.06 16.93 -3.23
N VAL A 61 6.79 16.32 -2.30
CA VAL A 61 7.79 17.03 -1.49
C VAL A 61 8.93 17.55 -2.36
N LEU A 62 9.40 16.73 -3.30
CA LEU A 62 10.45 17.12 -4.22
C LEU A 62 9.99 18.28 -5.12
N TRP A 63 8.77 18.20 -5.65
CA TRP A 63 8.17 19.31 -6.40
C TRP A 63 7.98 20.57 -5.56
N LYS A 64 7.48 20.44 -4.32
CA LYS A 64 7.35 21.56 -3.37
C LYS A 64 8.68 22.25 -3.13
N ILE A 65 9.75 21.50 -2.85
CA ILE A 65 11.08 22.06 -2.66
C ILE A 65 11.55 22.78 -3.92
N LEU A 66 11.47 22.14 -5.08
CA LEU A 66 11.95 22.71 -6.35
C LEU A 66 11.18 23.97 -6.77
N LYS A 67 9.87 24.02 -6.52
CA LYS A 67 8.97 25.07 -7.05
C LYS A 67 8.58 26.14 -6.04
N GLN A 68 8.39 25.78 -4.78
CA GLN A 68 7.84 26.68 -3.75
C GLN A 68 8.90 27.22 -2.79
N TYR A 69 10.05 26.55 -2.67
CA TYR A 69 11.13 26.96 -1.75
C TYR A 69 12.49 27.24 -2.44
N PRO A 70 12.54 27.82 -3.66
CA PRO A 70 13.80 28.08 -4.34
C PRO A 70 14.69 29.01 -3.50
N GLY A 71 15.96 28.63 -3.32
CA GLY A 71 16.95 29.42 -2.56
C GLY A 71 16.80 29.37 -1.04
N ARG A 72 15.68 28.86 -0.51
CA ARG A 72 15.48 28.63 0.94
C ARG A 72 15.78 27.19 1.33
N VAL A 73 15.38 26.23 0.50
CA VAL A 73 15.62 24.81 0.72
C VAL A 73 16.48 24.26 -0.42
N THR A 74 17.64 23.71 -0.09
CA THR A 74 18.49 22.99 -1.04
C THR A 74 18.39 21.50 -0.74
N LEU A 75 17.87 20.71 -1.67
CA LEU A 75 17.82 19.27 -1.54
C LEU A 75 18.77 18.61 -2.54
N ARG A 76 19.55 17.65 -2.05
CA ARG A 76 20.41 16.80 -2.85
C ARG A 76 20.09 15.33 -2.70
N ILE A 77 20.13 14.62 -3.82
CA ILE A 77 19.85 13.20 -3.92
C ILE A 77 21.17 12.42 -3.85
N PHE A 78 21.38 11.70 -2.76
CA PHE A 78 22.51 10.78 -2.65
C PHE A 78 22.14 9.43 -3.28
N SER A 79 22.91 9.01 -4.28
CA SER A 79 22.59 7.83 -5.09
C SER A 79 23.74 6.82 -5.21
N ARG A 80 24.82 6.97 -4.43
CA ARG A 80 26.00 6.09 -4.55
C ARG A 80 25.83 4.75 -3.85
N ASN A 81 25.07 4.73 -2.75
CA ASN A 81 24.74 3.57 -1.93
C ASN A 81 23.40 3.81 -1.24
N TYR A 82 22.82 2.74 -0.69
CA TYR A 82 21.61 2.79 0.12
C TYR A 82 21.74 3.83 1.24
N PHE A 83 20.91 4.88 1.22
CA PHE A 83 21.04 6.01 2.16
C PHE A 83 20.02 5.91 3.29
N HIS A 84 20.47 5.41 4.44
CA HIS A 84 19.61 5.17 5.61
C HIS A 84 20.06 5.94 6.85
N SER A 85 20.28 7.24 6.69
CA SER A 85 20.76 8.11 7.77
C SER A 85 19.66 9.05 8.26
N ASN A 86 19.61 9.30 9.57
CA ASN A 86 18.73 10.33 10.14
C ASN A 86 19.52 11.22 11.11
N LEU A 87 19.83 12.43 10.64
CA LEU A 87 20.61 13.44 11.34
C LEU A 87 19.96 14.80 11.12
N TYR A 88 19.72 15.53 12.20
CA TYR A 88 19.12 16.85 12.20
C TYR A 88 20.03 17.82 12.95
N ILE A 89 20.60 18.80 12.28
CA ILE A 89 21.49 19.81 12.86
C ILE A 89 20.82 21.18 12.73
N PHE A 90 20.87 21.96 13.81
CA PHE A 90 20.32 23.31 13.87
C PHE A 90 21.40 24.27 14.35
N ASP A 91 21.75 25.23 13.49
CA ASP A 91 22.49 26.42 13.88
C ASP A 91 21.49 27.41 14.52
N LEU A 92 21.76 27.79 15.77
CA LEU A 92 20.94 28.68 16.58
C LEU A 92 21.68 30.02 16.83
N PRO A 93 20.96 31.07 17.29
CA PRO A 93 21.57 32.35 17.63
C PRO A 93 22.70 32.21 18.65
N PHE A 94 23.58 33.21 18.68
CA PHE A 94 24.73 33.27 19.59
C PHE A 94 25.74 32.12 19.40
N ARG A 95 25.89 31.64 18.15
CA ARG A 95 26.82 30.56 17.76
C ARG A 95 26.57 29.24 18.51
N LYS A 96 25.33 29.00 18.94
CA LYS A 96 24.95 27.74 19.55
C LYS A 96 24.56 26.76 18.46
N ARG A 97 24.98 25.51 18.57
CA ARG A 97 24.52 24.43 17.68
C ARG A 97 24.03 23.24 18.45
N ILE A 98 23.11 22.52 17.84
CA ILE A 98 22.54 21.30 18.38
C ILE A 98 22.28 20.33 17.25
N ALA A 99 22.58 19.05 17.49
CA ALA A 99 22.30 17.97 16.56
C ALA A 99 21.48 16.86 17.24
N PHE A 100 20.75 16.12 16.43
CA PHE A 100 20.03 14.91 16.81
C PHE A 100 20.36 13.82 15.81
N VAL A 101 20.85 12.69 16.31
CA VAL A 101 21.13 11.48 15.50
C VAL A 101 20.22 10.37 15.98
N GLY A 102 19.58 9.64 15.08
CA GLY A 102 18.65 8.59 15.49
C GLY A 102 18.13 7.69 14.37
N SER A 103 17.10 6.92 14.72
CA SER A 103 16.42 5.98 13.80
C SER A 103 15.26 6.62 13.02
N GLY A 104 14.73 7.77 13.48
CA GLY A 104 13.54 8.39 12.90
C GLY A 104 13.83 9.28 11.69
N SER A 105 13.32 8.89 10.53
CA SER A 105 13.32 9.71 9.30
C SER A 105 12.36 10.91 9.38
N LEU A 106 12.46 11.83 8.41
CA LEU A 106 11.62 13.01 8.25
C LEU A 106 10.21 12.61 7.74
N THR A 107 9.56 11.74 8.48
CA THR A 107 8.19 11.28 8.29
C THR A 107 7.40 11.50 9.58
N ILE A 108 6.06 11.55 9.51
CA ILE A 108 5.26 11.69 10.73
C ILE A 108 5.51 10.50 11.67
N GLY A 109 5.65 9.30 11.09
CA GLY A 109 6.15 8.10 11.76
C GLY A 109 7.44 8.36 12.53
N GLY A 110 8.52 8.74 11.83
CA GLY A 110 9.84 8.91 12.43
C GLY A 110 9.97 10.10 13.40
N LEU A 111 9.16 11.14 13.25
CA LEU A 111 9.21 12.29 14.15
C LEU A 111 8.34 12.13 15.41
N LYS A 112 7.23 11.38 15.32
CA LYS A 112 6.18 11.38 16.35
C LYS A 112 5.56 10.01 16.63
N ASP A 113 5.21 9.22 15.62
CA ASP A 113 4.32 8.08 15.86
C ASP A 113 5.08 6.79 16.21
N HIS A 114 6.20 6.51 15.54
CA HIS A 114 7.00 5.29 15.75
C HIS A 114 7.80 5.31 17.05
N GLU A 115 8.12 4.14 17.59
CA GLU A 115 9.08 3.98 18.68
C GLU A 115 10.50 4.17 18.14
N GLU A 116 11.02 5.39 18.31
CA GLU A 116 12.31 5.80 17.78
C GLU A 116 13.31 6.06 18.90
N LEU A 117 14.59 5.99 18.56
CA LEU A 117 15.68 6.42 19.44
C LEU A 117 16.44 7.55 18.76
N SER A 118 16.48 8.70 19.43
CA SER A 118 17.28 9.85 19.03
C SER A 118 18.20 10.27 20.17
N TYR A 119 19.42 10.68 19.84
CA TYR A 119 20.38 11.20 20.79
C TYR A 119 20.68 12.67 20.48
N LYS A 120 20.42 13.54 21.47
CA LYS A 120 20.81 14.95 21.41
C LYS A 120 22.31 15.10 21.64
N VAL A 121 22.97 15.80 20.72
CA VAL A 121 24.37 16.23 20.76
C VAL A 121 24.42 17.75 20.79
N ASP A 122 25.03 18.32 21.83
CA ASP A 122 25.20 19.77 22.02
C ASP A 122 26.64 20.15 22.40
N VAL A 123 27.57 19.20 22.30
CA VAL A 123 29.01 19.46 22.38
C VAL A 123 29.50 19.95 21.02
N GLU A 124 29.96 21.21 20.97
CA GLU A 124 30.29 21.93 19.74
C GLU A 124 31.16 21.13 18.76
N ARG A 125 32.26 20.52 19.25
CA ARG A 125 33.15 19.70 18.42
C ARG A 125 32.43 18.53 17.76
N ASN A 126 31.58 17.83 18.51
CA ASN A 126 30.83 16.69 17.98
C ASN A 126 29.78 17.13 16.97
N VAL A 127 29.16 18.30 17.17
CA VAL A 127 28.22 18.87 16.20
C VAL A 127 28.94 19.26 14.91
N GLU A 128 30.15 19.83 14.99
CA GLU A 128 30.96 20.13 13.81
C GLU A 128 31.39 18.86 13.07
N ASP A 129 31.79 17.80 13.78
CA ASP A 129 32.11 16.50 13.17
C ASP A 129 30.89 15.93 12.41
N LEU A 130 29.69 16.00 13.00
CA LEU A 130 28.44 15.59 12.35
C LEU A 130 28.09 16.46 11.14
N LYS A 131 28.37 17.76 11.22
CA LYS A 131 28.15 18.70 10.11
C LYS A 131 29.13 18.47 8.97
N ALA A 132 30.38 18.18 9.26
CA ALA A 132 31.39 17.80 8.28
C ALA A 132 31.01 16.47 7.60
N TRP A 133 30.53 15.49 8.38
CA TRP A 133 29.95 14.26 7.85
C TRP A 133 28.79 14.58 6.90
N PHE A 134 27.79 15.36 7.34
CA PHE A 134 26.66 15.76 6.49
C PHE A 134 27.12 16.38 5.17
N ARG A 135 28.05 17.35 5.24
CA ARG A 135 28.56 18.05 4.06
C ARG A 135 29.20 17.11 3.05
N SER A 136 29.94 16.09 3.50
CA SER A 136 30.52 15.11 2.59
C SER A 136 29.46 14.39 1.75
N TYR A 137 28.32 13.99 2.33
CA TYR A 137 27.23 13.35 1.59
C TYR A 137 26.43 14.34 0.75
N PHE A 138 26.23 15.54 1.27
CA PHE A 138 25.56 16.61 0.54
C PHE A 138 26.35 17.01 -0.71
N ASP A 139 27.67 17.16 -0.61
CA ASP A 139 28.54 17.52 -1.72
C ASP A 139 28.61 16.43 -2.81
N PHE A 140 28.50 15.15 -2.41
CA PHE A 140 28.39 14.03 -3.35
C PHE A 140 26.98 13.81 -3.91
N GLY A 141 25.97 14.44 -3.33
CA GLY A 141 24.59 14.35 -3.79
C GLY A 141 24.38 15.11 -5.10
N GLN A 142 23.43 14.64 -5.90
CA GLN A 142 23.02 15.29 -7.14
C GLN A 142 22.00 16.38 -6.82
N ASP A 143 22.09 17.53 -7.49
CA ASP A 143 21.09 18.58 -7.36
C ASP A 143 19.72 18.09 -7.84
N LEU A 144 18.68 18.47 -7.10
CA LEU A 144 17.31 18.16 -7.48
C LEU A 144 16.94 18.85 -8.81
N SER A 145 16.35 18.11 -9.74
CA SER A 145 15.92 18.62 -11.04
C SER A 145 14.58 18.03 -11.44
N GLU A 146 13.86 18.72 -12.34
CA GLU A 146 12.58 18.20 -12.87
C GLU A 146 12.73 16.81 -13.50
N LYS A 147 13.87 16.56 -14.16
CA LYS A 147 14.16 15.26 -14.76
C LYS A 147 14.20 14.16 -13.71
N ILE A 148 14.95 14.36 -12.62
CA ILE A 148 15.04 13.38 -11.52
C ILE A 148 13.66 13.13 -10.91
N ILE A 149 12.87 14.18 -10.69
CA ILE A 149 11.54 14.04 -10.07
C ILE A 149 10.61 13.23 -10.98
N LYS A 150 10.55 13.55 -12.28
CA LYS A 150 9.69 12.82 -13.23
C LYS A 150 10.07 11.34 -13.36
N GLU A 151 11.36 11.03 -13.43
CA GLU A 151 11.84 9.65 -13.45
C GLU A 151 11.48 8.90 -12.16
N TYR A 152 11.63 9.58 -11.01
CA TYR A 152 11.27 8.99 -9.73
C TYR A 152 9.76 8.81 -9.56
N GLU A 153 8.92 9.73 -10.04
CA GLU A 153 7.46 9.63 -10.01
C GLU A 153 6.95 8.36 -10.70
N MET A 154 7.57 7.98 -11.83
CA MET A 154 7.24 6.73 -12.53
C MET A 154 7.55 5.48 -11.70
N LEU A 155 8.54 5.56 -10.81
CA LEU A 155 8.99 4.44 -9.97
C LEU A 155 8.37 4.45 -8.58
N TYR A 156 7.95 5.62 -8.07
CA TYR A 156 7.53 5.83 -6.69
C TYR A 156 6.43 4.87 -6.24
N PRO A 157 5.34 4.69 -7.00
CA PRO A 157 4.34 3.70 -6.66
C PRO A 157 4.90 2.27 -6.45
N SER A 158 5.98 1.88 -7.15
CA SER A 158 6.56 0.53 -7.06
C SER A 158 7.34 0.35 -5.78
N ILE A 159 7.94 1.44 -5.32
CA ILE A 159 8.65 1.52 -4.05
C ILE A 159 7.62 1.43 -2.92
N VAL A 160 6.52 2.18 -3.02
CA VAL A 160 5.42 2.15 -2.02
C VAL A 160 4.78 0.77 -1.94
N ALA A 161 4.43 0.16 -3.07
CA ALA A 161 3.80 -1.16 -3.08
C ALA A 161 4.70 -2.25 -2.47
N ARG A 162 6.01 -2.22 -2.76
CA ARG A 162 6.98 -3.14 -2.14
C ARG A 162 7.13 -2.90 -0.64
N ASP A 163 7.16 -1.64 -0.20
CA ASP A 163 7.22 -1.29 1.22
C ASP A 163 5.97 -1.78 1.97
N ASN A 164 4.78 -1.58 1.39
CA ASN A 164 3.52 -2.04 1.98
C ASN A 164 3.39 -3.57 1.97
N ALA A 165 3.81 -4.25 0.91
CA ALA A 165 3.86 -5.71 0.87
C ALA A 165 4.81 -6.27 1.95
N THR A 166 5.96 -5.63 2.13
CA THR A 166 6.92 -5.99 3.19
C THR A 166 6.32 -5.81 4.57
N LYS A 167 5.62 -4.69 4.82
CA LYS A 167 4.92 -4.43 6.08
C LYS A 167 3.83 -5.46 6.36
N GLU A 168 3.06 -5.87 5.35
CA GLU A 168 2.03 -6.89 5.48
C GLU A 168 2.63 -8.27 5.78
N ASP A 169 3.71 -8.66 5.08
CA ASP A 169 4.43 -9.90 5.36
C ASP A 169 4.99 -9.91 6.81
N ILE A 170 5.56 -8.79 7.28
CA ILE A 170 6.04 -8.63 8.67
C ILE A 170 4.89 -8.68 9.67
N LYS A 171 3.74 -8.08 9.35
CA LYS A 171 2.55 -8.12 10.20
C LYS A 171 2.03 -9.55 10.36
N GLN A 172 1.91 -10.29 9.27
CA GLN A 172 1.50 -11.70 9.30
C GLN A 172 2.46 -12.54 10.15
N LEU A 173 3.77 -12.32 10.01
CA LEU A 173 4.77 -12.97 10.86
C LEU A 173 4.62 -12.57 12.34
N THR A 174 4.39 -11.29 12.61
CA THR A 174 4.21 -10.77 13.98
C THR A 174 2.97 -11.37 14.64
N ASP A 175 1.86 -11.50 13.90
CA ASP A 175 0.64 -12.11 14.42
C ASP A 175 0.85 -13.60 14.77
N VAL A 176 1.69 -14.31 14.00
CA VAL A 176 2.12 -15.67 14.34
C VAL A 176 3.03 -15.69 15.58
N ILE A 177 4.08 -14.86 15.63
CA ILE A 177 5.04 -14.82 16.76
C ILE A 177 4.36 -14.44 18.08
N THR A 178 3.43 -13.48 18.03
CA THR A 178 2.71 -13.00 19.22
C THR A 178 1.51 -13.88 19.59
N GLY A 179 1.22 -14.93 18.81
CA GLY A 179 0.07 -15.81 19.02
C GLY A 179 -1.28 -15.15 18.76
N ARG A 180 -1.31 -13.95 18.16
CA ARG A 180 -2.56 -13.26 17.75
C ARG A 180 -3.27 -14.00 16.63
N PHE A 181 -2.51 -14.74 15.81
CA PHE A 181 -3.05 -15.67 14.84
C PHE A 181 -2.51 -17.07 15.09
N SER A 182 -3.42 -18.02 15.27
CA SER A 182 -3.11 -19.44 15.26
C SER A 182 -4.29 -20.23 14.74
N LEU A 183 -4.05 -21.06 13.72
CA LEU A 183 -5.05 -22.00 13.22
C LEU A 183 -5.43 -23.03 14.30
N THR A 184 -4.53 -23.38 15.22
CA THR A 184 -4.81 -24.38 16.28
C THR A 184 -5.78 -23.88 17.35
N GLY A 185 -5.94 -22.56 17.48
CA GLY A 185 -6.88 -21.94 18.43
C GLY A 185 -8.28 -21.72 17.86
N ILE A 186 -8.50 -22.02 16.57
CA ILE A 186 -9.75 -21.73 15.88
C ILE A 186 -10.63 -22.99 15.80
N ASN A 187 -11.91 -22.84 16.14
CA ASN A 187 -12.91 -23.88 15.94
C ASN A 187 -13.45 -23.86 14.50
N PHE A 188 -12.95 -24.78 13.66
CA PHE A 188 -13.37 -24.94 12.26
C PHE A 188 -14.57 -25.86 12.05
N SER A 189 -15.21 -26.39 13.11
CA SER A 189 -16.29 -27.39 12.98
C SER A 189 -17.42 -26.94 12.04
N LYS A 190 -17.84 -25.67 12.16
CA LYS A 190 -18.89 -25.06 11.33
C LYS A 190 -18.39 -24.31 10.10
N GLN A 191 -17.08 -24.14 9.95
CA GLN A 191 -16.53 -23.28 8.89
C GLN A 191 -16.56 -23.98 7.54
N PHE A 192 -16.80 -23.23 6.45
CA PHE A 192 -16.74 -23.79 5.10
C PHE A 192 -15.32 -24.26 4.84
N PHE A 193 -14.36 -23.33 4.83
CA PHE A 193 -12.92 -23.64 4.80
C PHE A 193 -12.44 -24.18 6.15
N LYS A 194 -11.61 -25.21 6.13
CA LYS A 194 -11.04 -25.89 7.30
C LYS A 194 -9.59 -25.46 7.50
N ALA A 195 -9.01 -25.81 8.64
CA ALA A 195 -7.63 -25.45 8.97
C ALA A 195 -6.63 -25.89 7.89
N GLU A 196 -6.85 -27.05 7.27
CA GLU A 196 -5.96 -27.60 6.25
C GLU A 196 -6.00 -26.78 4.95
N ASP A 197 -7.15 -26.18 4.62
CA ASP A 197 -7.31 -25.31 3.45
C ASP A 197 -6.44 -24.04 3.60
N TYR A 198 -6.49 -23.40 4.78
CA TYR A 198 -5.64 -22.25 5.08
C TYR A 198 -4.15 -22.63 5.12
N ALA A 199 -3.82 -23.75 5.78
CA ALA A 199 -2.46 -24.23 5.91
C ALA A 199 -1.83 -24.66 4.57
N THR A 200 -2.64 -24.96 3.55
CA THR A 200 -2.17 -25.24 2.18
C THR A 200 -1.45 -24.03 1.56
N LEU A 201 -1.83 -22.82 2.00
CA LEU A 201 -1.32 -21.54 1.50
C LEU A 201 -0.24 -20.92 2.41
N ASP A 202 0.26 -21.67 3.39
CA ASP A 202 1.32 -21.20 4.28
C ASP A 202 2.62 -20.90 3.54
N ASN A 203 3.36 -19.91 4.05
CA ASN A 203 4.64 -19.49 3.48
C ASN A 203 5.67 -20.63 3.38
N SER A 204 5.62 -21.61 4.29
CA SER A 204 6.50 -22.79 4.27
C SER A 204 6.22 -23.73 3.09
N LYS A 205 5.02 -23.68 2.51
CA LYS A 205 4.58 -24.50 1.37
C LYS A 205 4.49 -23.72 0.05
N ALA A 206 4.43 -22.39 0.09
CA ALA A 206 4.10 -21.55 -1.05
C ALA A 206 4.96 -21.80 -2.31
N ALA A 207 6.28 -22.01 -2.15
CA ALA A 207 7.20 -22.30 -3.25
C ALA A 207 7.36 -23.80 -3.56
N LEU A 208 6.81 -24.69 -2.74
CA LEU A 208 6.98 -26.13 -2.90
C LEU A 208 6.08 -26.67 -4.03
N ASN A 209 6.61 -27.65 -4.74
CA ASN A 209 5.89 -28.40 -5.78
C ASN A 209 6.01 -29.92 -5.55
N THR A 210 6.03 -30.34 -4.28
CA THR A 210 6.05 -31.77 -3.92
C THR A 210 4.67 -32.39 -4.16
N GLN A 211 4.63 -33.72 -4.32
CA GLN A 211 3.36 -34.43 -4.55
C GLN A 211 2.34 -34.19 -3.42
N LEU A 212 2.80 -34.11 -2.17
CA LEU A 212 1.95 -33.84 -1.02
C LEU A 212 1.31 -32.44 -1.11
N VAL A 213 2.12 -31.39 -1.32
CA VAL A 213 1.63 -30.00 -1.43
C VAL A 213 0.72 -29.85 -2.65
N HIS A 214 1.05 -30.51 -3.75
CA HIS A 214 0.19 -30.52 -4.93
C HIS A 214 -1.17 -31.16 -4.62
N HIS A 215 -1.20 -32.30 -3.91
CA HIS A 215 -2.44 -32.95 -3.50
C HIS A 215 -3.29 -32.04 -2.59
N GLU A 216 -2.69 -31.38 -1.61
CA GLU A 216 -3.37 -30.38 -0.76
C GLU A 216 -4.02 -29.26 -1.59
N ARG A 217 -3.27 -28.70 -2.57
CA ARG A 217 -3.79 -27.68 -3.49
C ARG A 217 -4.92 -28.20 -4.38
N VAL A 218 -4.89 -29.47 -4.80
CA VAL A 218 -5.99 -30.09 -5.55
C VAL A 218 -7.24 -30.21 -4.68
N MET A 219 -7.09 -30.60 -3.41
CA MET A 219 -8.23 -30.66 -2.48
C MET A 219 -8.86 -29.28 -2.28
N LEU A 220 -8.04 -28.24 -2.11
CA LEU A 220 -8.52 -26.86 -2.03
C LEU A 220 -9.17 -26.39 -3.34
N LYS A 221 -8.60 -26.74 -4.51
CA LYS A 221 -9.21 -26.45 -5.83
C LYS A 221 -10.61 -27.06 -5.93
N ASN A 222 -10.77 -28.32 -5.56
CA ASN A 222 -12.07 -29.00 -5.61
C ASN A 222 -13.12 -28.32 -4.74
N LYS A 223 -12.71 -27.84 -3.56
CA LYS A 223 -13.59 -27.11 -2.64
C LYS A 223 -14.01 -25.74 -3.17
N LEU A 224 -13.10 -25.02 -3.84
CA LEU A 224 -13.44 -23.78 -4.54
C LEU A 224 -14.38 -24.04 -5.72
N LEU A 225 -14.22 -25.15 -6.44
CA LEU A 225 -15.15 -25.56 -7.50
C LEU A 225 -16.54 -25.90 -6.95
N GLU A 226 -16.63 -26.58 -5.80
CA GLU A 226 -17.91 -26.82 -5.13
C GLU A 226 -18.63 -25.50 -4.78
N LEU A 227 -17.89 -24.52 -4.25
CA LEU A 227 -18.43 -23.19 -3.97
C LEU A 227 -18.87 -22.48 -5.25
N HIS A 228 -18.08 -22.59 -6.32
CA HIS A 228 -18.44 -22.04 -7.63
C HIS A 228 -19.77 -22.60 -8.14
N GLU A 229 -19.97 -23.91 -8.12
CA GLU A 229 -21.20 -24.53 -8.63
C GLU A 229 -22.44 -24.05 -7.87
N GLN A 230 -22.33 -23.82 -6.56
CA GLN A 230 -23.44 -23.26 -5.76
C GLN A 230 -23.74 -21.79 -6.11
N LEU A 231 -22.73 -21.01 -6.48
CA LEU A 231 -22.86 -19.59 -6.82
C LEU A 231 -23.22 -19.34 -8.29
N ARG A 232 -22.86 -20.26 -9.18
CA ARG A 232 -22.94 -20.09 -10.64
C ARG A 232 -24.31 -19.64 -11.15
N PRO A 233 -25.45 -20.23 -10.73
CA PRO A 233 -26.76 -19.79 -11.20
C PRO A 233 -27.08 -18.33 -10.81
N TYR A 234 -26.56 -17.88 -9.67
CA TYR A 234 -26.73 -16.51 -9.20
C TYR A 234 -25.83 -15.54 -9.97
N LEU A 235 -24.56 -15.89 -10.15
CA LEU A 235 -23.58 -15.07 -10.89
C LEU A 235 -24.03 -14.84 -12.33
N HIS A 236 -24.54 -15.88 -13.00
CA HIS A 236 -25.03 -15.77 -14.38
C HIS A 236 -26.26 -14.85 -14.49
N LYS A 237 -27.14 -14.80 -13.48
CA LYS A 237 -28.24 -13.81 -13.45
C LYS A 237 -27.74 -12.38 -13.40
N LEU A 238 -26.58 -12.15 -12.76
CA LEU A 238 -25.92 -10.85 -12.71
C LEU A 238 -25.05 -10.56 -13.96
N LYS A 239 -24.99 -11.50 -14.91
CA LYS A 239 -24.11 -11.47 -16.09
C LYS A 239 -22.62 -11.43 -15.71
N LEU A 240 -22.27 -12.15 -14.65
CA LEU A 240 -20.89 -12.41 -14.25
C LEU A 240 -20.54 -13.85 -14.63
N TYR A 241 -19.49 -14.02 -15.41
CA TYR A 241 -19.09 -15.29 -16.00
C TYR A 241 -17.69 -15.70 -15.53
N GLU A 242 -17.53 -17.00 -15.30
CA GLU A 242 -16.28 -17.70 -15.07
C GLU A 242 -15.44 -17.86 -16.36
N ASN A 243 -14.25 -18.43 -16.23
CA ASN A 243 -13.45 -18.83 -17.39
C ASN A 243 -14.12 -20.01 -18.10
N ASP A 244 -14.17 -19.98 -19.44
CA ASP A 244 -14.71 -21.08 -20.23
C ASP A 244 -13.86 -22.36 -20.13
N ASP A 245 -12.56 -22.21 -19.86
CA ASP A 245 -11.69 -23.34 -19.57
C ASP A 245 -11.90 -23.79 -18.12
N ALA A 246 -12.52 -24.97 -17.97
CA ALA A 246 -12.81 -25.58 -16.68
C ALA A 246 -11.57 -25.73 -15.79
N GLU A 247 -10.38 -25.89 -16.38
CA GLU A 247 -9.12 -25.99 -15.63
C GLU A 247 -8.67 -24.65 -15.04
N GLN A 248 -9.16 -23.54 -15.59
CA GLN A 248 -8.82 -22.16 -15.23
C GLN A 248 -9.91 -21.42 -14.47
N ILE A 249 -11.00 -22.10 -14.07
CA ILE A 249 -12.01 -21.52 -13.17
C ILE A 249 -11.36 -21.11 -11.84
N VAL A 250 -10.46 -21.96 -11.34
CA VAL A 250 -9.61 -21.68 -10.17
C VAL A 250 -8.20 -21.35 -10.64
N SER A 251 -7.56 -20.40 -9.96
CA SER A 251 -6.14 -20.05 -10.17
C SER A 251 -5.22 -21.28 -10.19
N SER A 252 -4.12 -21.19 -10.96
CA SER A 252 -3.15 -22.28 -11.13
C SER A 252 -2.65 -22.87 -9.81
N LEU A 253 -2.29 -24.15 -9.79
CA LEU A 253 -1.71 -24.83 -8.61
C LEU A 253 -0.17 -24.84 -8.61
N ASN A 254 0.43 -24.49 -9.76
CA ASN A 254 1.87 -24.54 -9.95
C ASN A 254 2.48 -23.18 -9.61
N PRO A 255 3.42 -23.11 -8.66
CA PRO A 255 4.02 -21.86 -8.21
C PRO A 255 4.59 -21.00 -9.35
N VAL A 256 5.10 -21.59 -10.43
CA VAL A 256 5.70 -20.86 -11.57
C VAL A 256 4.73 -19.89 -12.24
N PHE A 257 3.42 -20.13 -12.14
CA PHE A 257 2.40 -19.24 -12.71
C PHE A 257 1.89 -18.19 -11.71
N HIS A 258 2.49 -18.10 -10.53
CA HIS A 258 2.18 -17.10 -9.51
C HIS A 258 3.30 -16.09 -9.37
N TYR A 259 2.96 -14.93 -8.82
CA TYR A 259 3.94 -13.91 -8.45
C TYR A 259 5.02 -14.51 -7.53
N GLU A 260 6.28 -14.14 -7.76
CA GLU A 260 7.46 -14.66 -7.04
C GLU A 260 7.65 -16.18 -7.07
N ASN A 261 6.99 -16.90 -7.98
CA ASN A 261 6.97 -18.37 -7.99
C ASN A 261 6.41 -18.97 -6.69
N LYS A 262 5.36 -18.37 -6.11
CA LYS A 262 4.78 -18.77 -4.82
C LYS A 262 3.25 -18.81 -4.86
N VAL A 263 2.66 -19.96 -4.54
CA VAL A 263 1.21 -20.08 -4.32
C VAL A 263 0.89 -19.65 -2.88
N LYS A 264 0.75 -18.34 -2.64
CA LYS A 264 0.27 -17.78 -1.36
C LYS A 264 -1.26 -17.61 -1.32
N THR A 265 -1.91 -17.68 -2.48
CA THR A 265 -3.34 -17.41 -2.63
C THR A 265 -3.93 -18.34 -3.68
N MET A 266 -5.18 -18.73 -3.50
CA MET A 266 -5.99 -19.38 -4.54
C MET A 266 -7.33 -18.66 -4.68
N TRP A 267 -7.82 -18.49 -5.90
CA TRP A 267 -8.99 -17.66 -6.14
C TRP A 267 -9.85 -18.12 -7.32
N LEU A 268 -11.10 -17.68 -7.29
CA LEU A 268 -12.08 -17.71 -8.38
C LEU A 268 -12.20 -16.30 -8.98
N VAL A 269 -12.42 -16.20 -10.29
CA VAL A 269 -12.61 -14.92 -10.99
C VAL A 269 -13.91 -14.94 -11.79
N TYR A 270 -14.69 -13.87 -11.68
CA TYR A 270 -15.93 -13.68 -12.43
C TYR A 270 -15.96 -12.29 -13.08
N GLY A 271 -16.39 -12.21 -14.33
CA GLY A 271 -16.41 -10.94 -15.05
C GLY A 271 -17.23 -11.00 -16.33
N ARG A 272 -16.69 -10.42 -17.39
CA ARG A 272 -17.35 -10.31 -18.70
C ARG A 272 -17.51 -11.70 -19.36
N SER A 273 -18.49 -11.82 -20.26
CA SER A 273 -18.70 -13.04 -21.04
C SER A 273 -17.53 -13.30 -22.01
N LYS A 274 -17.35 -14.55 -22.47
CA LYS A 274 -16.37 -14.90 -23.50
C LYS A 274 -16.41 -13.95 -24.70
N LYS A 275 -17.60 -13.69 -25.21
CA LYS A 275 -17.81 -12.83 -26.38
C LYS A 275 -17.23 -11.43 -26.16
N GLU A 276 -17.50 -10.83 -25.00
CA GLU A 276 -16.93 -9.53 -24.64
C GLU A 276 -15.41 -9.63 -24.52
N LEU A 277 -14.87 -10.64 -23.85
CA LEU A 277 -13.42 -10.84 -23.72
C LEU A 277 -12.71 -10.93 -25.09
N GLU A 278 -13.33 -11.61 -26.06
CA GLU A 278 -12.85 -11.69 -27.44
C GLU A 278 -12.87 -10.33 -28.14
N GLU A 279 -13.92 -9.51 -27.93
CA GLU A 279 -14.02 -8.15 -28.46
C GLU A 279 -12.88 -7.25 -27.94
N TYR A 280 -12.53 -7.39 -26.66
CA TYR A 280 -11.45 -6.63 -26.02
C TYR A 280 -10.07 -7.27 -26.18
N LYS A 281 -9.97 -8.47 -26.76
CA LYS A 281 -8.74 -9.29 -26.83
C LYS A 281 -8.06 -9.45 -25.46
N ALA A 282 -8.86 -9.71 -24.44
CA ALA A 282 -8.46 -9.69 -23.05
C ALA A 282 -8.83 -11.00 -22.34
N THR A 283 -8.16 -11.31 -21.23
CA THR A 283 -8.59 -12.36 -20.30
C THR A 283 -9.46 -11.77 -19.19
N LEU A 284 -10.17 -12.61 -18.42
CA LEU A 284 -10.98 -12.17 -17.28
C LEU A 284 -10.20 -11.28 -16.30
N THR A 285 -8.93 -11.62 -16.05
CA THR A 285 -8.08 -10.86 -15.11
C THR A 285 -7.55 -9.56 -15.69
N ASP A 286 -7.63 -9.35 -17.01
CA ASP A 286 -7.20 -8.13 -17.67
C ASP A 286 -8.28 -7.04 -17.67
N LEU A 287 -9.51 -7.34 -17.25
CA LEU A 287 -10.61 -6.37 -17.21
C LEU A 287 -11.21 -6.31 -15.81
N LEU A 288 -12.18 -5.44 -15.60
CA LEU A 288 -12.94 -5.36 -14.36
C LEU A 288 -13.56 -6.71 -14.01
N ASN A 289 -13.25 -7.23 -12.82
CA ASN A 289 -13.68 -8.55 -12.38
C ASN A 289 -13.94 -8.60 -10.86
N ILE A 290 -14.75 -9.57 -10.45
CA ILE A 290 -14.97 -9.93 -9.05
C ILE A 290 -14.17 -11.19 -8.73
N GLN A 291 -13.48 -11.19 -7.60
CA GLN A 291 -12.63 -12.28 -7.15
C GLN A 291 -13.07 -12.79 -5.78
N LEU A 292 -13.08 -14.12 -5.62
CA LEU A 292 -13.20 -14.79 -4.33
C LEU A 292 -11.83 -15.42 -4.03
N MET A 293 -11.13 -14.92 -3.02
CA MET A 293 -9.73 -15.23 -2.79
C MET A 293 -9.50 -15.79 -1.40
N LEU A 294 -8.88 -16.97 -1.31
CA LEU A 294 -8.39 -17.54 -0.06
C LEU A 294 -6.89 -17.26 0.08
N LYS A 295 -6.49 -16.87 1.29
CA LYS A 295 -5.10 -16.76 1.75
C LYS A 295 -4.93 -17.56 3.04
N SER A 296 -3.71 -17.72 3.54
CA SER A 296 -3.44 -18.48 4.78
C SER A 296 -4.12 -17.92 6.04
N GLN A 297 -4.49 -16.64 6.06
CA GLN A 297 -5.08 -15.99 7.23
C GLN A 297 -6.45 -15.34 6.98
N GLU A 298 -6.96 -15.37 5.75
CA GLU A 298 -8.21 -14.68 5.41
C GLU A 298 -8.88 -15.25 4.16
N PHE A 299 -10.18 -15.02 4.06
CA PHE A 299 -10.96 -15.13 2.84
C PHE A 299 -11.43 -13.74 2.40
N GLY A 300 -11.36 -13.42 1.11
CA GLY A 300 -11.65 -12.10 0.58
C GLY A 300 -12.59 -12.10 -0.61
N ILE A 301 -13.41 -11.05 -0.70
CA ILE A 301 -14.31 -10.80 -1.82
C ILE A 301 -13.97 -9.42 -2.38
N TYR A 302 -13.47 -9.39 -3.61
CA TYR A 302 -12.82 -8.21 -4.19
C TYR A 302 -13.45 -7.84 -5.53
N LEU A 303 -13.61 -6.55 -5.78
CA LEU A 303 -13.77 -5.95 -7.11
C LEU A 303 -12.41 -5.42 -7.56
N SER A 304 -11.87 -5.96 -8.64
CA SER A 304 -10.53 -5.66 -9.16
C SER A 304 -10.63 -4.98 -10.52
N LEU A 305 -9.98 -3.82 -10.68
CA LEU A 305 -9.92 -3.05 -11.94
C LEU A 305 -8.90 -3.62 -12.94
N GLY A 306 -8.76 -4.94 -12.95
CA GLY A 306 -7.79 -5.70 -13.73
C GLY A 306 -6.43 -5.85 -13.06
N LYS A 307 -5.60 -6.71 -13.64
CA LYS A 307 -4.28 -7.05 -13.09
C LYS A 307 -3.25 -5.94 -13.34
N PRO A 308 -2.21 -5.82 -12.50
CA PRO A 308 -1.10 -4.90 -12.74
C PRO A 308 -0.48 -5.09 -14.13
N ASN A 309 -0.06 -3.99 -14.74
CA ASN A 309 0.56 -3.94 -16.07
C ASN A 309 -0.34 -4.45 -17.21
N SER A 310 -1.66 -4.56 -16.99
CA SER A 310 -2.62 -4.72 -18.08
C SER A 310 -3.23 -3.36 -18.41
N GLU A 311 -3.13 -2.93 -19.66
CA GLU A 311 -3.79 -1.71 -20.15
C GLU A 311 -5.28 -2.02 -20.31
N THR A 312 -6.03 -1.82 -19.23
CA THR A 312 -7.45 -2.16 -19.18
C THR A 312 -8.28 -0.95 -19.55
N GLN A 313 -9.17 -1.15 -20.52
CA GLN A 313 -10.07 -0.10 -20.98
C GLN A 313 -11.01 0.36 -19.86
N ASP A 314 -11.34 -0.53 -18.91
CA ASP A 314 -12.11 -0.20 -17.70
C ASP A 314 -11.38 0.81 -16.81
N ARG A 315 -10.06 0.66 -16.61
CA ARG A 315 -9.28 1.55 -15.76
C ARG A 315 -9.08 2.92 -16.40
N GLU A 316 -8.87 2.96 -17.72
CA GLU A 316 -8.83 4.22 -18.48
C GLU A 316 -10.19 4.93 -18.48
N TYR A 317 -11.27 4.17 -18.72
CA TYR A 317 -12.64 4.68 -18.64
C TYR A 317 -12.91 5.28 -17.26
N PHE A 318 -12.65 4.53 -16.18
CA PHE A 318 -12.81 5.02 -14.82
C PHE A 318 -12.03 6.31 -14.56
N ARG A 319 -10.75 6.36 -14.94
CA ARG A 319 -9.90 7.56 -14.75
C ARG A 319 -10.46 8.77 -15.50
N LYS A 320 -10.95 8.56 -16.72
CA LYS A 320 -11.54 9.63 -17.53
C LYS A 320 -12.84 10.13 -16.91
N GLU A 321 -13.75 9.23 -16.55
CA GLU A 321 -15.07 9.58 -16.00
C GLU A 321 -14.97 10.24 -14.63
N MET A 322 -13.95 9.91 -13.82
CA MET A 322 -13.67 10.56 -12.54
C MET A 322 -13.37 12.06 -12.64
N ASN A 323 -13.21 12.64 -13.84
CA ASN A 323 -13.16 14.10 -14.01
C ASN A 323 -14.55 14.76 -13.95
N SER A 324 -15.63 13.99 -14.12
CA SER A 324 -17.00 14.47 -14.00
C SER A 324 -17.42 14.55 -12.53
N GLU A 325 -17.97 15.69 -12.10
CA GLU A 325 -18.56 15.86 -10.77
C GLU A 325 -19.69 14.86 -10.51
N GLU A 326 -20.57 14.64 -11.49
CA GLU A 326 -21.68 13.70 -11.36
C GLU A 326 -21.18 12.26 -11.14
N TYR A 327 -20.16 11.85 -11.89
CA TYR A 327 -19.57 10.53 -11.74
C TYR A 327 -18.87 10.37 -10.39
N ARG A 328 -18.09 11.37 -9.97
CA ARG A 328 -17.41 11.38 -8.66
C ARG A 328 -18.40 11.25 -7.52
N LYS A 329 -19.49 12.01 -7.56
CA LYS A 329 -20.58 11.92 -6.59
C LYS A 329 -21.19 10.53 -6.56
N LYS A 330 -21.54 9.98 -7.72
CA LYS A 330 -22.14 8.64 -7.82
C LYS A 330 -21.19 7.55 -7.31
N PHE A 331 -19.91 7.63 -7.66
CA PHE A 331 -18.90 6.69 -7.18
C PHE A 331 -18.72 6.80 -5.66
N TYR A 332 -18.63 8.01 -5.13
CA TYR A 332 -18.54 8.27 -3.68
C TYR A 332 -19.76 7.73 -2.93
N ASP A 333 -20.98 8.01 -3.41
CA ASP A 333 -22.23 7.56 -2.80
C ASP A 333 -22.30 6.01 -2.77
N LEU A 334 -21.91 5.34 -3.86
CA LEU A 334 -21.85 3.88 -3.91
C LEU A 334 -20.77 3.31 -2.97
N LEU A 335 -19.59 3.93 -2.93
CA LEU A 335 -18.49 3.48 -2.08
C LEU A 335 -18.80 3.66 -0.59
N LYS A 336 -19.43 4.78 -0.20
CA LYS A 336 -19.88 5.03 1.19
C LYS A 336 -21.11 4.20 1.56
N GLY A 337 -21.87 3.72 0.57
CA GLY A 337 -22.94 2.76 0.77
C GLY A 337 -22.45 1.35 1.16
N LEU A 338 -21.14 1.08 1.02
CA LEU A 338 -20.52 -0.13 1.56
C LEU A 338 -20.40 -0.04 3.09
N SER A 339 -20.30 -1.19 3.78
CA SER A 339 -20.07 -1.18 5.23
C SER A 339 -18.64 -0.71 5.56
N LYS A 340 -18.41 -0.30 6.82
CA LYS A 340 -17.09 0.08 7.35
C LYS A 340 -16.01 -1.01 7.24
N ASP A 341 -16.41 -2.24 6.96
CA ASP A 341 -15.50 -3.38 6.83
C ASP A 341 -14.85 -3.45 5.44
N TYR A 342 -15.28 -2.60 4.51
CA TYR A 342 -14.69 -2.46 3.20
C TYR A 342 -13.49 -1.52 3.19
N TRP A 343 -12.60 -1.80 2.24
CA TRP A 343 -11.44 -0.99 1.94
C TRP A 343 -11.29 -0.80 0.43
N ILE A 344 -10.55 0.23 0.05
CA ILE A 344 -10.08 0.48 -1.31
C ILE A 344 -8.55 0.53 -1.30
N GLU A 345 -7.93 -0.07 -2.30
CA GLU A 345 -6.50 -0.04 -2.55
C GLU A 345 -6.22 0.61 -3.90
N VAL A 346 -5.38 1.65 -3.89
CA VAL A 346 -4.93 2.38 -5.08
C VAL A 346 -3.44 2.65 -4.93
N ALA A 347 -2.66 2.37 -5.99
CA ALA A 347 -1.21 2.58 -6.00
C ALA A 347 -0.47 1.92 -4.82
N GLY A 348 -0.98 0.77 -4.37
CA GLY A 348 -0.44 0.00 -3.24
C GLY A 348 -0.77 0.57 -1.86
N GLU A 349 -1.44 1.71 -1.74
CA GLU A 349 -1.97 2.22 -0.47
C GLU A 349 -3.38 1.67 -0.25
N LYS A 350 -3.69 1.17 0.95
CA LYS A 350 -5.00 0.62 1.32
C LYS A 350 -5.69 1.51 2.35
N LYS A 351 -6.94 1.96 2.11
CA LYS A 351 -7.73 2.78 3.03
C LYS A 351 -9.13 2.21 3.28
N PRO A 352 -9.66 2.32 4.52
CA PRO A 352 -11.07 2.09 4.78
C PRO A 352 -11.94 3.01 3.92
N VAL A 353 -13.02 2.48 3.35
CA VAL A 353 -13.92 3.28 2.47
C VAL A 353 -14.65 4.40 3.20
N ASP A 354 -14.84 4.25 4.52
CA ASP A 354 -15.50 5.24 5.36
C ASP A 354 -14.59 6.42 5.73
N SER A 355 -13.28 6.29 5.52
CA SER A 355 -12.27 7.32 5.88
C SER A 355 -12.30 8.58 5.01
N PHE A 356 -12.94 8.53 3.84
CA PHE A 356 -13.04 9.68 2.95
C PHE A 356 -14.12 10.65 3.42
N ALA A 357 -13.72 11.89 3.69
CA ALA A 357 -14.59 12.97 4.17
C ALA A 357 -15.61 13.40 3.10
N ASP A 358 -15.19 13.44 1.83
CA ASP A 358 -15.99 13.90 0.70
C ASP A 358 -15.51 13.29 -0.63
N GLU A 359 -16.22 13.61 -1.70
CA GLU A 359 -15.97 13.20 -3.09
C GLU A 359 -14.58 13.65 -3.58
N GLN A 360 -14.13 14.82 -3.14
CA GLN A 360 -12.87 15.42 -3.56
C GLN A 360 -11.68 14.67 -2.94
N ALA A 361 -11.77 14.29 -1.67
CA ALA A 361 -10.78 13.47 -0.99
C ALA A 361 -10.65 12.09 -1.65
N LEU A 362 -11.78 11.46 -2.02
CA LEU A 362 -11.78 10.19 -2.73
C LEU A 362 -11.18 10.32 -4.13
N TRP A 363 -11.54 11.36 -4.88
CA TRP A 363 -10.97 11.63 -6.20
C TRP A 363 -9.45 11.81 -6.13
N ASN A 364 -8.96 12.67 -5.23
CA ASN A 364 -7.53 12.90 -5.03
C ASN A 364 -6.77 11.59 -4.77
N TYR A 365 -7.35 10.70 -3.96
CA TYR A 365 -6.78 9.40 -3.66
C TYR A 365 -6.79 8.46 -4.87
N THR A 366 -7.92 8.34 -5.57
CA THR A 366 -8.02 7.50 -6.77
C THR A 366 -7.22 8.04 -7.96
N ASN A 367 -6.92 9.35 -7.99
CA ASN A 367 -6.12 9.96 -9.06
C ASN A 367 -4.62 9.61 -8.95
N ALA A 368 -4.17 9.06 -7.82
CA ALA A 368 -2.85 8.46 -7.69
C ALA A 368 -2.74 7.10 -8.40
N ASP A 369 -3.83 6.60 -8.98
CA ASP A 369 -3.87 5.33 -9.70
C ASP A 369 -2.79 5.21 -10.78
N HIS A 370 -2.10 4.07 -10.81
CA HIS A 370 -1.09 3.76 -11.80
C HIS A 370 -1.13 2.29 -12.21
N ILE A 371 -1.03 2.02 -13.52
CA ILE A 371 -1.27 0.70 -14.14
C ILE A 371 -0.45 -0.45 -13.54
N GLN A 372 0.74 -0.15 -13.02
CA GLN A 372 1.64 -1.12 -12.39
C GLN A 372 1.13 -1.66 -11.04
N TYR A 373 0.02 -1.14 -10.50
CA TYR A 373 -0.54 -1.57 -9.20
C TYR A 373 -1.92 -2.14 -9.34
N HIS A 374 -2.30 -2.87 -8.30
CA HIS A 374 -3.68 -3.23 -8.09
C HIS A 374 -4.53 -1.98 -7.83
N PHE A 375 -5.74 -2.01 -8.38
CA PHE A 375 -6.85 -1.17 -7.95
C PHE A 375 -7.94 -2.12 -7.49
N ILE A 376 -8.18 -2.20 -6.18
CA ILE A 376 -9.10 -3.17 -5.60
C ILE A 376 -10.03 -2.48 -4.61
N ILE A 377 -11.31 -2.85 -4.63
CA ILE A 377 -12.28 -2.52 -3.59
C ILE A 377 -12.76 -3.85 -3.00
N GLY A 378 -12.71 -4.02 -1.68
CA GLY A 378 -12.93 -5.34 -1.12
C GLY A 378 -13.20 -5.38 0.37
N ARG A 379 -13.62 -6.57 0.83
CA ARG A 379 -13.76 -6.95 2.24
C ARG A 379 -13.06 -8.28 2.48
N THR A 380 -12.50 -8.45 3.67
CA THR A 380 -11.88 -9.70 4.11
C THR A 380 -12.53 -10.25 5.38
N TYR A 381 -12.45 -11.56 5.54
CA TYR A 381 -13.02 -12.34 6.63
C TYR A 381 -11.91 -13.17 7.26
N VAL A 382 -11.86 -13.19 8.59
CA VAL A 382 -10.96 -14.06 9.35
C VAL A 382 -11.47 -15.50 9.34
N PRO A 383 -10.62 -16.53 9.55
CA PRO A 383 -10.99 -17.93 9.31
C PRO A 383 -12.13 -18.47 10.19
N ASN A 384 -12.43 -17.80 11.31
CA ASN A 384 -13.48 -18.18 12.26
C ASN A 384 -14.75 -17.31 12.16
N ASP A 385 -14.81 -16.41 11.18
CA ASP A 385 -15.96 -15.53 10.97
C ASP A 385 -17.23 -16.35 10.69
N GLN A 386 -18.36 -15.96 11.29
CA GLN A 386 -19.63 -16.66 11.09
C GLN A 386 -20.20 -16.40 9.69
N ASP A 387 -19.84 -15.28 9.07
CA ASP A 387 -20.30 -14.92 7.73
C ASP A 387 -19.75 -15.91 6.67
N ILE A 388 -18.64 -16.61 6.93
CA ILE A 388 -18.05 -17.63 6.02
C ILE A 388 -18.24 -19.07 6.53
N ALA A 389 -19.16 -19.27 7.48
CA ALA A 389 -19.56 -20.61 7.91
C ALA A 389 -20.16 -21.43 6.75
N ALA A 390 -20.11 -22.76 6.84
CA ALA A 390 -20.51 -23.66 5.77
C ALA A 390 -21.95 -23.45 5.28
N ASP A 391 -22.86 -23.10 6.19
CA ASP A 391 -24.26 -22.81 5.92
C ASP A 391 -24.54 -21.35 5.52
N GLN A 392 -23.56 -20.44 5.68
CA GLN A 392 -23.73 -19.01 5.45
C GLN A 392 -22.97 -18.49 4.22
N ILE A 393 -21.82 -19.09 3.89
CA ILE A 393 -20.84 -18.55 2.93
C ILE A 393 -21.45 -18.16 1.58
N VAL A 394 -22.34 -18.99 1.02
CA VAL A 394 -23.00 -18.72 -0.26
C VAL A 394 -23.86 -17.46 -0.16
N SER A 395 -24.69 -17.37 0.88
CA SER A 395 -25.58 -16.21 1.09
C SER A 395 -24.79 -14.93 1.38
N THR A 396 -23.67 -15.05 2.10
CA THR A 396 -22.75 -13.93 2.36
C THR A 396 -22.12 -13.44 1.06
N ILE A 397 -21.57 -14.34 0.25
CA ILE A 397 -20.97 -13.96 -1.04
C ILE A 397 -22.00 -13.29 -1.94
N GLN A 398 -23.22 -13.81 -2.01
CA GLN A 398 -24.30 -13.19 -2.78
C GLN A 398 -24.57 -11.75 -2.33
N LYS A 399 -24.72 -11.51 -1.02
CA LYS A 399 -24.92 -10.18 -0.44
C LYS A 399 -23.75 -9.23 -0.72
N GLU A 400 -22.51 -9.69 -0.61
CA GLU A 400 -21.37 -8.82 -0.89
C GLU A 400 -21.22 -8.51 -2.38
N ILE A 401 -21.57 -9.46 -3.25
CA ILE A 401 -21.63 -9.23 -4.70
C ILE A 401 -22.75 -8.25 -5.05
N ASP A 402 -23.92 -8.31 -4.40
CA ASP A 402 -25.00 -7.34 -4.60
C ASP A 402 -24.56 -5.91 -4.27
N LYS A 403 -23.67 -5.73 -3.28
CA LYS A 403 -23.08 -4.42 -2.99
C LYS A 403 -22.08 -4.01 -4.08
N LEU A 404 -21.17 -4.91 -4.44
CA LEU A 404 -20.09 -4.63 -5.39
C LEU A 404 -20.58 -4.49 -6.84
N ILE A 405 -21.72 -5.08 -7.23
CA ILE A 405 -22.21 -5.06 -8.61
C ILE A 405 -22.58 -3.66 -9.09
N HIS A 406 -22.98 -2.77 -8.18
CA HIS A 406 -23.27 -1.38 -8.53
C HIS A 406 -22.00 -0.61 -8.91
N LEU A 407 -20.91 -0.82 -8.17
CA LEU A 407 -19.58 -0.30 -8.52
C LEU A 407 -19.08 -0.94 -9.80
N TYR A 408 -19.20 -2.27 -9.93
CA TYR A 408 -18.84 -3.00 -11.15
C TYR A 408 -19.50 -2.37 -12.39
N ARG A 409 -20.81 -2.14 -12.35
CA ARG A 409 -21.56 -1.55 -13.47
C ARG A 409 -21.22 -0.09 -13.73
N LEU A 410 -20.83 0.67 -12.71
CA LEU A 410 -20.42 2.07 -12.87
C LEU A 410 -19.04 2.19 -13.51
N MET A 411 -18.13 1.26 -13.19
CA MET A 411 -16.72 1.31 -13.61
C MET A 411 -16.46 0.52 -14.90
N LYS A 412 -17.42 -0.28 -15.34
CA LYS A 412 -17.34 -1.06 -16.58
C LYS A 412 -17.61 -0.15 -17.79
N VAL A 413 -16.71 -0.17 -18.77
CA VAL A 413 -16.93 0.45 -20.10
C VAL A 413 -17.95 -0.32 -20.94
#